data_AF-A0A814GX53-F1
#
_entry.id   AF-A0A814GX53-F1
#
_cell.length_a   1.000
_cell.length_b   1.000
_cell.length_c   1.000
_cell.angle_alpha   90.00
_cell.angle_beta   90.00
_cell.angle_gamma   90.00
#
_symmetry.space_group_name_H-M   'P 1'
#
loop_
_entity.id
_entity.type
_entity.pdbx_description
1 polymer ?
#
loop_
_entity_poly.entity_id
_entity_poly.type
_entity_poly.pdbx_seq_one_letter_code
_entity_poly.pdbx_strand_id
1 'polypeptide(L)'
;MGQVLERTPSLIEEAWKRLTLRKSVDDMQIEINENPLNRPLNFFHLNTLGLGAIIGAGIFILSGNVAANFAGPSVIISFLIGSLVAFLAALSYAEMASMVPIAGSSYSYIYTTMGEFCAWLIGWNLCLEYTCAVAAVSVGWSTYVASFIEFIGNTSAEYRILSAPIAWNNTSENFYLTGAYFNLPAILSSRT
;
A
#
# COMPACT_ATOMS: atom_id res chain seq x y z
N MET A 1 48.26 -34.49 24.44
CA MET A 1 47.62 -33.33 25.10
C MET A 1 47.47 -32.24 24.05
N GLY A 2 46.45 -32.32 23.20
CA GLY A 2 46.16 -31.33 22.16
C GLY A 2 44.74 -30.87 22.37
N GLN A 3 44.57 -29.68 22.93
CA GLN A 3 43.26 -29.06 23.10
C GLN A 3 42.78 -28.60 21.72
N VAL A 4 41.74 -29.24 21.23
CA VAL A 4 40.96 -28.79 20.07
C VAL A 4 40.31 -27.48 20.49
N LEU A 5 40.78 -26.37 19.92
CA LEU A 5 40.16 -25.06 20.08
C LEU A 5 38.79 -25.13 19.37
N GLU A 6 37.70 -25.29 20.15
CA GLU A 6 36.35 -25.07 19.66
C GLU A 6 36.26 -23.63 19.16
N ARG A 7 36.26 -23.48 17.84
CA ARG A 7 36.13 -22.19 17.16
C ARG A 7 34.73 -21.67 17.46
N THR A 8 34.61 -20.73 18.40
CA THR A 8 33.36 -20.03 18.68
C THR A 8 32.91 -19.40 17.35
N PRO A 9 31.68 -19.67 16.86
CA PRO A 9 31.21 -19.07 15.62
C PRO A 9 31.27 -17.56 15.76
N SER A 10 31.73 -16.89 14.70
CA SER A 10 31.86 -15.43 14.75
C SER A 10 30.47 -14.80 14.89
N LEU A 11 30.34 -13.67 15.60
CA LEU A 11 29.08 -12.94 15.76
C LEU A 11 28.38 -12.67 14.42
N ILE A 12 29.18 -12.55 13.34
CA ILE A 12 28.72 -12.38 11.97
C ILE A 12 28.02 -13.64 11.46
N GLU A 13 28.57 -14.83 11.69
CA GLU A 13 27.93 -16.10 11.30
C GLU A 13 26.64 -16.36 12.06
N GLU A 14 26.58 -16.03 13.36
CA GLU A 14 25.33 -16.12 14.12
C GLU A 14 24.27 -15.12 13.62
N ALA A 15 24.68 -13.88 13.31
CA ALA A 15 23.79 -12.88 12.74
C ALA A 15 23.27 -13.32 11.35
N TRP A 16 24.13 -13.86 10.49
CA TRP A 16 23.74 -14.42 9.20
C TRP A 16 22.79 -15.60 9.35
N LYS A 17 23.06 -16.51 10.30
CA LYS A 17 22.16 -17.63 10.57
C LYS A 17 20.79 -17.14 10.99
N ARG A 18 20.73 -16.18 11.94
CA ARG A 18 19.47 -15.57 12.40
C ARG A 18 18.71 -14.87 11.28
N LEU A 19 19.38 -14.09 10.44
CA LEU A 19 18.78 -13.39 9.30
C LEU A 19 18.23 -14.32 8.20
N THR A 20 18.65 -15.58 8.19
CA THR A 20 18.13 -16.62 7.28
C THR A 20 17.14 -17.57 7.95
N LEU A 21 16.87 -17.41 9.26
CA LEU A 21 15.85 -18.19 9.92
C LEU A 21 14.49 -17.88 9.30
N ARG A 22 13.75 -18.95 9.06
CA ARG A 22 12.35 -18.91 8.65
C ARG A 22 11.58 -19.38 9.86
N LYS A 23 10.59 -18.61 10.30
CA LYS A 23 9.62 -19.14 11.26
C LYS A 23 8.74 -20.14 10.52
N SER A 24 8.53 -21.31 11.10
CA SER A 24 7.67 -22.31 10.47
C SER A 24 6.25 -21.77 10.39
N VAL A 25 5.52 -22.17 9.35
CA VAL A 25 4.08 -21.91 9.25
C VAL A 25 3.36 -22.48 10.47
N ASP A 26 3.83 -23.63 10.98
CA ASP A 26 3.26 -24.29 12.15
C ASP A 26 3.37 -23.42 13.41
N ASP A 27 4.50 -22.75 13.62
CA ASP A 27 4.70 -21.86 14.78
C ASP A 27 3.74 -20.66 14.75
N MET A 28 3.45 -20.12 13.56
CA MET A 28 2.49 -19.04 13.39
C MET A 28 1.04 -19.51 13.57
N GLN A 29 0.73 -20.75 13.16
CA GLN A 29 -0.58 -21.34 13.39
C GLN A 29 -0.83 -21.62 14.88
N ILE A 30 0.21 -22.04 15.61
CA ILE A 30 0.16 -22.25 17.07
C ILE A 30 -0.18 -20.93 17.78
N GLU A 31 0.50 -19.83 17.44
CA GLU A 31 0.20 -18.50 18.03
C GLU A 31 -1.24 -18.03 17.79
N ILE A 32 -1.80 -18.29 16.61
CA ILE A 32 -3.21 -17.96 16.31
C ILE A 32 -4.16 -18.81 17.15
N ASN A 33 -3.85 -20.09 17.35
CA ASN A 33 -4.66 -21.00 18.16
C ASN A 33 -4.59 -20.65 19.67
N GLU A 34 -3.50 -20.04 20.12
CA GLU A 34 -3.36 -19.55 21.50
C GLU A 34 -4.24 -18.33 21.80
N ASN A 35 -4.53 -17.49 20.79
CA ASN A 35 -5.41 -16.32 20.92
C ASN A 35 -6.54 -16.29 19.86
N PRO A 36 -7.57 -17.14 20.01
CA PRO A 36 -8.63 -17.24 19.01
C PRO A 36 -9.53 -16.00 19.01
N LEU A 37 -9.54 -15.27 17.89
CA LEU A 37 -10.50 -14.20 17.61
C LEU A 37 -11.84 -14.79 17.12
N ASN A 38 -12.94 -14.12 17.45
CA ASN A 38 -14.23 -14.42 16.84
C ASN A 38 -14.16 -14.13 15.33
N ARG A 39 -14.65 -15.05 14.48
CA ARG A 39 -14.57 -14.96 13.01
C ARG A 39 -15.96 -14.69 12.39
N PRO A 40 -16.53 -13.46 12.53
CA PRO A 40 -17.88 -13.16 12.04
C PRO A 40 -17.92 -12.79 10.54
N LEU A 41 -16.77 -12.70 9.86
CA LEU A 41 -16.72 -12.26 8.46
C LEU A 41 -17.19 -13.40 7.53
N ASN A 42 -18.33 -13.18 6.88
CA ASN A 42 -18.83 -14.04 5.80
C ASN A 42 -18.15 -13.65 4.47
N PHE A 43 -18.29 -14.51 3.45
CA PHE A 43 -17.80 -14.29 2.09
C PHE A 43 -18.17 -12.90 1.55
N PHE A 44 -19.42 -12.47 1.73
CA PHE A 44 -19.86 -11.14 1.30
C PHE A 44 -19.14 -10.00 2.03
N HIS A 45 -18.87 -10.14 3.33
CA HIS A 45 -18.15 -9.13 4.09
C HIS A 45 -16.71 -8.99 3.59
N LEU A 46 -16.05 -10.10 3.27
CA LEU A 46 -14.69 -10.11 2.72
C LEU A 46 -14.63 -9.48 1.32
N ASN A 47 -15.59 -9.80 0.45
CA ASN A 47 -15.65 -9.20 -0.90
C ASN A 47 -15.89 -7.70 -0.85
N THR A 48 -16.84 -7.23 -0.02
CA THR A 48 -17.11 -5.81 0.13
C THR A 48 -15.92 -5.06 0.73
N LEU A 49 -15.21 -5.67 1.69
CA LEU A 49 -13.98 -5.10 2.24
C LEU A 49 -12.91 -4.96 1.15
N GLY A 50 -12.70 -6.01 0.34
CA GLY A 50 -11.75 -5.96 -0.77
C GLY A 50 -12.10 -4.91 -1.82
N LEU A 51 -13.37 -4.84 -2.25
CA LEU A 51 -13.84 -3.83 -3.20
C LEU A 51 -13.69 -2.40 -2.66
N GLY A 52 -14.01 -2.19 -1.37
CA GLY A 52 -13.85 -0.90 -0.71
C GLY A 52 -12.39 -0.46 -0.59
N ALA A 53 -11.45 -1.40 -0.45
CA ALA A 53 -10.03 -1.10 -0.42
C ALA A 53 -9.45 -0.76 -1.81
N ILE A 54 -10.04 -1.26 -2.90
CA ILE A 54 -9.58 -1.03 -4.28
C ILE A 54 -10.19 0.24 -4.89
N ILE A 55 -11.49 0.48 -4.66
CA ILE A 55 -12.20 1.63 -5.23
C ILE A 55 -11.85 2.89 -4.42
N GLY A 56 -11.00 3.75 -4.98
CA GLY A 56 -10.58 5.00 -4.33
C GLY A 56 -10.25 6.12 -5.30
N ALA A 57 -9.49 7.11 -4.83
CA ALA A 57 -9.13 8.32 -5.58
C ALA A 57 -8.46 8.05 -6.95
N GLY A 58 -7.84 6.88 -7.13
CA GLY A 58 -7.17 6.49 -8.37
C GLY A 58 -8.11 6.50 -9.59
N ILE A 59 -9.28 5.85 -9.52
CA ILE A 59 -10.19 5.81 -10.67
C ILE A 59 -10.85 7.16 -10.94
N PHE A 60 -11.04 7.98 -9.92
CA PHE A 60 -11.75 9.25 -10.05
C PHE A 60 -10.86 10.38 -10.59
N ILE A 61 -9.58 10.39 -10.22
CA ILE A 61 -8.65 11.48 -10.56
C ILE A 61 -7.66 11.06 -11.64
N LEU A 62 -7.00 9.92 -11.42
CA LEU A 62 -5.88 9.52 -12.27
C LEU A 62 -6.36 9.08 -13.65
N SER A 63 -7.54 8.47 -13.75
CA SER A 63 -8.11 8.04 -15.04
C SER A 63 -8.32 9.21 -16.01
N GLY A 64 -8.84 10.34 -15.52
CA GLY A 64 -9.03 11.56 -16.31
C GLY A 64 -7.70 12.15 -16.76
N ASN A 65 -6.72 12.20 -15.87
CA ASN A 65 -5.37 12.67 -16.20
C ASN A 65 -4.68 11.78 -17.25
N VAL A 66 -4.82 10.46 -17.13
CA VAL A 66 -4.25 9.49 -18.08
C VAL A 66 -4.96 9.57 -19.44
N ALA A 67 -6.29 9.71 -19.44
CA ALA A 67 -7.05 9.89 -20.66
C ALA A 67 -6.67 11.22 -21.37
N ALA A 68 -6.55 12.32 -20.63
CA ALA A 68 -6.25 13.63 -21.21
C ALA A 68 -4.81 13.75 -21.74
N ASN A 69 -3.82 13.22 -21.00
CA ASN A 69 -2.41 13.49 -21.30
C ASN A 69 -1.64 12.32 -21.94
N PHE A 70 -2.14 11.09 -21.87
CA PHE A 70 -1.39 9.91 -22.32
C PHE A 70 -2.12 9.07 -23.37
N ALA A 71 -3.30 8.54 -23.03
CA ALA A 71 -3.96 7.51 -23.84
C ALA A 71 -5.09 8.03 -24.76
N GLY A 72 -5.66 9.20 -24.46
CA GLY A 72 -6.82 9.71 -25.21
C GLY A 72 -8.02 8.74 -25.15
N PRO A 73 -8.80 8.60 -26.25
CA PRO A 73 -9.91 7.66 -26.33
C PRO A 73 -9.52 6.19 -26.12
N SER A 74 -8.24 5.84 -26.28
CA SER A 74 -7.73 4.47 -26.12
C SER A 74 -7.46 4.07 -24.66
N VAL A 75 -7.79 4.92 -23.69
CA VAL A 75 -7.59 4.67 -22.24
C VAL A 75 -8.25 3.36 -21.78
N ILE A 76 -9.38 2.97 -22.40
CA ILE A 76 -10.07 1.72 -22.10
C ILE A 76 -9.18 0.50 -22.38
N ILE A 77 -8.41 0.51 -23.47
CA ILE A 77 -7.48 -0.57 -23.82
C ILE A 77 -6.36 -0.65 -22.77
N SER A 78 -5.87 0.50 -22.31
CA SER A 78 -4.86 0.56 -21.25
C SER A 78 -5.38 -0.05 -19.94
N PHE A 79 -6.62 0.26 -19.56
CA PHE A 79 -7.26 -0.33 -18.38
C PHE A 79 -7.50 -1.84 -18.52
N LEU A 80 -7.86 -2.34 -19.70
CA LEU A 80 -8.04 -3.77 -19.95
C LEU A 80 -6.74 -4.56 -19.81
N ILE A 81 -5.63 -4.02 -20.34
CA ILE A 81 -4.33 -4.66 -20.21
C ILE A 81 -3.87 -4.63 -18.75
N GLY A 82 -4.03 -3.48 -18.07
CA GLY A 82 -3.69 -3.34 -16.65
C GLY A 82 -4.51 -4.27 -15.74
N SER A 83 -5.81 -4.42 -16.00
CA SER A 83 -6.68 -5.30 -15.22
C SER A 83 -6.35 -6.78 -15.45
N LEU A 84 -5.95 -7.17 -16.66
CA LEU A 84 -5.50 -8.53 -16.94
C LEU A 84 -4.23 -8.88 -16.15
N VAL A 85 -3.24 -7.98 -16.10
CA VAL A 85 -2.02 -8.17 -15.31
C VAL A 85 -2.34 -8.24 -13.82
N ALA A 86 -3.18 -7.33 -13.32
CA ALA A 86 -3.61 -7.33 -11.92
C ALA A 86 -4.41 -8.59 -11.56
N PHE A 87 -5.23 -9.11 -12.49
CA PHE A 87 -5.98 -10.34 -12.29
C PHE A 87 -5.06 -11.57 -12.16
N LEU A 88 -4.04 -11.68 -13.02
CA LEU A 88 -3.05 -12.74 -12.93
C LEU A 88 -2.25 -12.67 -11.60
N ALA A 89 -1.88 -11.46 -11.17
CA ALA A 89 -1.27 -11.26 -9.87
C ALA A 89 -2.19 -11.68 -8.73
N ALA A 90 -3.48 -11.29 -8.77
CA ALA A 90 -4.47 -11.67 -7.76
C ALA A 90 -4.67 -13.19 -7.65
N LEU A 91 -4.63 -13.93 -8.76
CA LEU A 91 -4.69 -15.39 -8.74
C LEU A 91 -3.50 -16.02 -7.99
N SER A 92 -2.29 -15.51 -8.19
CA SER A 92 -1.11 -15.99 -7.46
C SER A 92 -1.22 -15.70 -5.96
N TYR A 93 -1.75 -14.54 -5.59
CA TYR A 93 -2.01 -14.19 -4.19
C TYR A 93 -3.12 -15.05 -3.58
N ALA A 94 -4.15 -15.41 -4.35
CA ALA A 94 -5.22 -16.30 -3.90
C ALA A 94 -4.69 -17.71 -3.60
N GLU A 95 -3.78 -18.23 -4.44
CA GLU A 95 -3.09 -19.50 -4.17
C GLU A 95 -2.31 -19.45 -2.85
N MET A 96 -1.49 -18.40 -2.66
CA MET A 96 -0.74 -18.22 -1.40
C MET A 96 -1.65 -18.07 -0.18
N ALA A 97 -2.75 -17.33 -0.29
CA ALA A 97 -3.72 -17.14 0.79
C ALA A 97 -4.43 -18.44 1.20
N SER A 98 -4.68 -19.34 0.24
CA SER A 98 -5.25 -20.66 0.52
C SER A 98 -4.24 -21.65 1.11
N MET A 99 -2.98 -21.55 0.73
CA MET A 99 -1.90 -22.42 1.23
C MET A 99 -1.44 -22.04 2.64
N VAL A 100 -1.42 -20.74 2.97
CA VAL A 100 -0.95 -20.21 4.25
C VAL A 100 -2.07 -19.40 4.91
N PRO A 101 -3.03 -20.04 5.61
CA PRO A 101 -4.23 -19.38 6.15
C PRO A 101 -3.95 -18.64 7.46
N ILE A 102 -2.95 -17.75 7.44
CA ILE A 102 -2.56 -16.88 8.55
C ILE A 102 -2.96 -15.44 8.22
N ALA A 103 -3.31 -14.67 9.24
CA ALA A 103 -3.51 -13.23 9.09
C ALA A 103 -2.16 -12.56 8.81
N GLY A 104 -1.83 -12.41 7.54
CA GLY A 104 -0.56 -11.88 7.07
C GLY A 104 -0.65 -11.37 5.64
N SER A 105 0.03 -10.26 5.36
CA SER A 105 0.22 -9.73 4.01
C SER A 105 1.48 -10.37 3.37
N SER A 106 1.98 -9.81 2.28
CA SER A 106 3.14 -10.32 1.52
C SER A 106 4.39 -10.54 2.38
N TYR A 107 4.56 -9.80 3.48
CA TYR A 107 5.62 -10.01 4.46
C TYR A 107 5.63 -11.45 5.00
N SER A 108 4.48 -11.95 5.47
CA SER A 108 4.38 -13.28 6.08
C SER A 108 4.65 -14.40 5.06
N TYR A 109 4.26 -14.19 3.80
CA TYR A 109 4.53 -15.14 2.72
C TYR A 109 6.00 -15.21 2.33
N ILE A 110 6.72 -14.08 2.38
CA ILE A 110 8.15 -14.05 2.07
C ILE A 110 8.98 -14.55 3.26
N TYR A 111 8.50 -14.31 4.48
CA TYR A 111 9.14 -14.82 5.70
C TYR A 111 9.21 -16.35 5.72
N THR A 112 8.17 -17.03 5.23
CA THR A 112 8.13 -18.50 5.16
C THR A 112 8.93 -19.06 3.99
N THR A 113 9.01 -18.34 2.86
CA THR A 113 9.61 -18.85 1.61
C THR A 113 11.06 -18.45 1.40
N MET A 114 11.48 -17.24 1.77
CA MET A 114 12.81 -16.68 1.50
C MET A 114 13.63 -16.36 2.76
N GLY A 115 12.98 -16.19 3.92
CA GLY A 115 13.65 -15.92 5.20
C GLY A 115 13.58 -14.46 5.64
N GLU A 116 14.14 -14.20 6.82
CA GLU A 116 13.96 -12.95 7.57
C GLU A 116 14.48 -11.70 6.86
N PHE A 117 15.65 -11.74 6.22
CA PHE A 117 16.21 -10.56 5.55
C PHE A 117 15.33 -10.06 4.38
N CYS A 118 14.90 -10.96 3.50
CA CYS A 118 14.02 -10.61 2.40
C CYS A 118 12.67 -10.11 2.92
N ALA A 119 12.09 -10.79 3.91
CA ALA A 119 10.85 -10.36 4.52
C ALA A 119 10.99 -8.96 5.14
N TRP A 120 12.08 -8.67 5.84
CA TRP A 120 12.34 -7.36 6.43
C TRP A 120 12.39 -6.25 5.37
N LEU A 121 13.05 -6.49 4.23
CA LEU A 121 13.07 -5.55 3.11
C LEU A 121 11.66 -5.29 2.55
N ILE A 122 10.87 -6.35 2.31
CA ILE A 122 9.48 -6.18 1.85
C ILE A 122 8.61 -5.50 2.92
N GLY A 123 8.85 -5.75 4.20
CA GLY A 123 8.14 -5.08 5.30
C GLY A 123 8.32 -3.56 5.23
N TRP A 124 9.56 -3.10 5.08
CA TRP A 124 9.83 -1.67 4.88
C TRP A 124 9.24 -1.12 3.59
N ASN A 125 9.29 -1.88 2.49
CA ASN A 125 8.66 -1.48 1.24
C ASN A 125 7.15 -1.30 1.41
N LEU A 126 6.46 -2.26 2.05
CA LEU A 126 5.03 -2.18 2.34
C LEU A 126 4.70 -0.95 3.19
N CYS A 127 5.49 -0.66 4.23
CA CYS A 127 5.28 0.54 5.04
C CYS A 127 5.36 1.82 4.20
N LEU A 128 6.35 1.93 3.30
CA LEU A 128 6.48 3.08 2.39
C LEU A 128 5.33 3.13 1.39
N GLU A 129 4.95 1.99 0.81
CA GLU A 129 3.86 1.87 -0.15
C GLU A 129 2.53 2.32 0.45
N TYR A 130 2.16 1.82 1.63
CA TYR A 130 0.95 2.23 2.34
C TYR A 130 0.99 3.71 2.73
N THR A 131 2.15 4.24 3.15
CA THR A 131 2.30 5.67 3.47
C THR A 131 2.05 6.54 2.24
N CYS A 132 2.67 6.19 1.10
CA CYS A 132 2.46 6.87 -0.17
C CYS A 132 1.00 6.76 -0.66
N ALA A 133 0.38 5.59 -0.50
CA ALA A 133 -1.01 5.36 -0.88
C ALA A 133 -1.98 6.24 -0.07
N VAL A 134 -1.84 6.28 1.27
CA VAL A 134 -2.68 7.12 2.14
C VAL A 134 -2.49 8.61 1.82
N ALA A 135 -1.26 9.04 1.56
CA ALA A 135 -0.98 10.41 1.14
C ALA A 135 -1.67 10.76 -0.20
N ALA A 136 -1.55 9.89 -1.20
CA ALA A 136 -2.17 10.09 -2.51
C ALA A 136 -3.70 10.14 -2.44
N VAL A 137 -4.31 9.22 -1.66
CA VAL A 137 -5.77 9.20 -1.45
C VAL A 137 -6.25 10.46 -0.73
N SER A 138 -5.53 10.92 0.30
CA SER A 138 -5.88 12.12 1.06
C SER A 138 -5.82 13.39 0.20
N VAL A 139 -4.79 13.54 -0.64
CA VAL A 139 -4.69 14.65 -1.60
C VAL A 139 -5.81 14.57 -2.65
N GLY A 140 -6.14 13.35 -3.10
CA GLY A 140 -7.22 13.15 -4.03
C GLY A 140 -8.58 13.57 -3.47
N TRP A 141 -8.89 13.14 -2.25
CA TRP A 141 -10.12 13.53 -1.57
C TRP A 141 -10.21 15.05 -1.36
N SER A 142 -9.11 15.68 -0.94
CA SER A 142 -9.05 17.13 -0.80
C SER A 142 -9.37 17.89 -2.07
N THR A 143 -8.97 17.38 -3.23
CA THR A 143 -9.24 18.03 -4.51
C THR A 143 -10.74 18.06 -4.80
N TYR A 144 -11.45 16.96 -4.52
CA TYR A 144 -12.90 16.91 -4.64
C TYR A 144 -13.62 17.85 -3.67
N VAL A 145 -13.16 17.90 -2.42
CA VAL A 145 -13.72 18.82 -1.41
C VAL A 145 -13.54 20.27 -1.83
N ALA A 146 -12.37 20.63 -2.36
CA ALA A 146 -12.10 21.98 -2.85
C ALA A 146 -13.07 22.35 -4.00
N SER A 147 -13.24 21.48 -4.99
CA SER A 147 -14.18 21.71 -6.10
C SER A 147 -15.64 21.78 -5.64
N PHE A 148 -16.02 21.02 -4.62
CA PHE A 148 -17.37 21.07 -4.06
C PHE A 148 -17.64 22.38 -3.31
N ILE A 149 -16.67 22.89 -2.56
CA ILE A 149 -16.77 24.19 -1.87
C ILE A 149 -16.87 25.32 -2.89
N GLU A 150 -16.06 25.29 -3.96
CA GLU A 150 -16.12 26.27 -5.06
C GLU A 150 -17.48 26.25 -5.78
N PHE A 151 -18.06 25.06 -5.96
CA PHE A 151 -19.40 24.91 -6.55
C PHE A 151 -20.50 25.56 -5.70
N ILE A 152 -20.38 25.51 -4.36
CA ILE A 152 -21.38 26.03 -3.42
C ILE A 152 -21.16 27.51 -3.11
N GLY A 153 -19.91 27.97 -3.05
CA GLY A 153 -19.53 29.33 -2.69
C GLY A 153 -18.56 29.92 -3.70
N ASN A 154 -18.91 31.05 -4.30
CA ASN A 154 -18.14 31.76 -5.32
C ASN A 154 -16.92 32.52 -4.70
N THR A 155 -16.19 31.89 -3.78
CA THR A 155 -15.14 32.52 -2.96
C THR A 155 -13.79 31.87 -3.25
N SER A 156 -13.07 32.46 -4.20
CA SER A 156 -11.68 32.14 -4.58
C SER A 156 -10.64 32.31 -3.45
N ALA A 157 -11.04 32.83 -2.28
CA ALA A 157 -10.14 33.11 -1.16
C ALA A 157 -9.77 31.88 -0.30
N GLU A 158 -10.54 30.78 -0.33
CA GLU A 158 -10.32 29.61 0.54
C GLU A 158 -9.38 28.53 -0.05
N TYR A 159 -9.00 28.67 -1.33
CA TYR A 159 -8.07 27.77 -2.03
C TYR A 159 -6.73 27.55 -1.30
N ARG A 160 -6.28 28.54 -0.51
CA ARG A 160 -5.00 28.52 0.21
C ARG A 160 -4.93 27.52 1.37
N ILE A 161 -6.06 26.93 1.77
CA ILE A 161 -6.18 25.98 2.89
C ILE A 161 -6.69 24.60 2.42
N LEU A 162 -7.22 24.55 1.20
CA LEU A 162 -7.92 23.38 0.63
C LEU A 162 -7.11 22.64 -0.44
N SER A 163 -5.94 23.16 -0.82
CA SER A 163 -5.10 22.57 -1.87
C SER A 163 -3.71 22.20 -1.34
N ALA A 164 -3.07 21.23 -1.99
CA ALA A 164 -1.72 20.81 -1.62
C ALA A 164 -0.72 21.96 -1.87
N PRO A 165 0.24 22.21 -0.94
CA PRO A 165 1.19 23.32 -1.05
C PRO A 165 2.13 23.19 -2.26
N ILE A 166 2.37 21.95 -2.70
CA ILE A 166 3.18 21.61 -3.86
C ILE A 166 2.28 20.87 -4.83
N ALA A 167 2.17 21.38 -6.05
CA ALA A 167 1.44 20.75 -7.14
C ALA A 167 2.38 20.54 -8.34
N TRP A 168 2.08 19.49 -9.11
CA TRP A 168 2.79 19.19 -10.35
C TRP A 168 2.06 19.84 -11.53
N ASN A 169 2.80 20.57 -12.37
CA ASN A 169 2.27 21.10 -13.62
C ASN A 169 2.68 20.20 -14.79
N ASN A 170 1.70 19.60 -15.46
CA ASN A 170 1.93 18.74 -16.63
C ASN A 170 2.45 19.49 -17.86
N THR A 171 2.28 20.82 -17.95
CA THR A 171 2.69 21.61 -19.11
C THR A 171 4.11 22.15 -18.99
N SER A 172 4.58 22.47 -17.78
CA SER A 172 5.92 22.99 -17.54
C SER A 172 6.88 21.99 -16.91
N GLU A 173 6.42 20.75 -16.66
CA GLU A 173 7.19 19.66 -16.01
C GLU A 173 7.94 20.09 -14.76
N ASN A 174 7.35 21.03 -14.00
CA ASN A 174 7.96 21.61 -12.82
C ASN A 174 7.00 21.58 -11.64
N PHE A 175 7.57 21.39 -10.45
CA PHE A 175 6.87 21.61 -9.20
C PHE A 175 6.67 23.11 -9.01
N TYR A 176 5.43 23.53 -8.81
CA TYR A 176 5.11 24.91 -8.44
C TYR A 176 4.47 24.95 -7.06
N LEU A 177 4.78 26.02 -6.33
CA LEU A 177 4.13 26.29 -5.06
C LEU A 177 2.76 26.88 -5.36
N THR A 178 1.73 26.16 -4.94
CA THR A 178 0.30 26.48 -5.09
C THR A 178 -0.06 27.77 -4.32
N GLY A 179 0.81 28.26 -3.42
CA GLY A 179 0.50 29.39 -2.54
C GLY A 179 -0.45 29.04 -1.37
N ALA A 180 -0.80 27.76 -1.26
CA ALA A 180 -1.51 27.17 -0.13
C ALA A 180 -0.53 26.83 1.00
N TYR A 181 -0.93 27.10 2.25
CA TYR A 181 -0.10 26.84 3.42
C TYR A 181 -0.24 25.40 3.91
N PHE A 182 -1.46 24.88 3.91
CA PHE A 182 -1.78 23.54 4.38
C PHE A 182 -2.95 22.96 3.57
N ASN A 183 -2.99 21.64 3.47
CA ASN A 183 -4.13 20.91 2.95
C ASN A 183 -4.93 20.34 4.14
N LEU A 184 -5.86 21.13 4.68
CA LEU A 184 -6.65 20.71 5.85
C LEU A 184 -7.50 19.45 5.60
N PRO A 185 -8.21 19.32 4.46
CA PRO A 185 -8.98 18.11 4.16
C PRO A 185 -8.11 16.84 4.15
N ALA A 186 -6.94 16.88 3.52
CA ALA A 186 -6.03 15.74 3.46
C ALA A 186 -5.46 15.36 4.85
N ILE A 187 -5.14 16.36 5.68
CA ILE A 187 -4.64 16.12 7.04
C ILE A 187 -5.73 15.45 7.89
N LEU A 188 -6.98 15.90 7.78
CA LEU A 188 -8.09 15.33 8.53
C LEU A 188 -8.40 13.90 8.09
N SER A 189 -8.40 13.61 6.79
CA SER A 189 -8.67 12.24 6.29
C SER A 189 -7.56 11.24 6.63
N SER A 190 -6.32 11.70 6.76
CA SER A 190 -5.18 10.83 7.08
C SER A 190 -5.11 10.37 8.55
N ARG A 191 -5.94 10.94 9.44
CA ARG A 191 -5.91 10.68 10.89
C ARG A 191 -6.91 9.62 11.36
N THR A 192 -7.82 9.19 10.50
CA THR A 192 -8.85 8.17 10.78
C THR A 192 -8.49 6.85 10.13
#